data_AF-A8RSJ0-F1
#
_entry.id   AF-A8RSJ0-F1
#
_cell.length_a   1.000
_cell.length_b   1.000
_cell.length_c   1.000
_cell.angle_alpha   90.00
_cell.angle_beta   90.00
_cell.angle_gamma   90.00
#
_symmetry.space_group_name_H-M   'P 1'
#
loop_
_entity.id
_entity.type
_entity.pdbx_description
1 polymer ?
#
loop_
_entity_poly.entity_id
_entity_poly.type
_entity_poly.pdbx_seq_one_letter_code
_entity_poly.pdbx_strand_id
1 'polypeptide(L)' 'MFLQTLLIAFPYIDNLYHKEFDNDLHAIMRLIDWKRGKPYTFRYSEFDELCESEMFFARKFDASVDSEIINFNKEKVLE' A
#
# COMPACT_ATOMS: atom_id res chain seq x y z
N MET A 1 8.64 16.73 1.78
CA MET A 1 7.65 16.64 2.88
C MET A 1 6.80 17.89 2.83
N PHE A 2 5.48 17.75 2.67
CA PHE A 2 4.57 18.90 2.57
C PHE A 2 3.29 18.64 3.37
N LEU A 3 2.49 17.64 2.96
CA LEU A 3 1.22 17.32 3.62
C LEU A 3 1.42 16.90 5.09
N GLN A 4 2.45 16.10 5.36
CA GLN A 4 2.79 15.69 6.73
C GLN A 4 3.16 16.90 7.60
N THR A 5 3.95 17.83 7.06
CA THR A 5 4.34 19.06 7.76
C THR A 5 3.12 19.93 8.06
N LEU A 6 2.20 20.05 7.09
CA LEU A 6 0.97 20.80 7.26
C LEU A 6 0.08 20.19 8.37
N LEU A 7 -0.11 18.87 8.37
CA LEU A 7 -0.95 18.22 9.38
C LEU A 7 -0.40 18.37 10.81
N ILE A 8 0.93 18.34 10.96
CA ILE A 8 1.61 18.51 12.27
C ILE A 8 1.57 19.96 12.74
N ALA A 9 1.74 20.93 11.84
CA ALA A 9 1.80 22.35 12.18
C ALA A 9 0.43 22.95 12.58
N PHE A 10 -0.66 22.23 12.30
CA PHE A 10 -2.03 22.66 12.52
C PHE A 10 -2.76 21.72 13.49
N PRO A 11 -3.93 22.10 14.04
CA PRO A 11 -4.66 21.31 15.04
C PRO A 11 -5.32 20.04 14.48
N TYR A 12 -4.79 19.49 13.38
CA TYR A 12 -5.26 18.24 12.76
C TYR A 12 -4.43 17.03 13.16
N ILE A 13 -3.30 17.22 13.85
CA ILE A 13 -2.41 16.14 14.28
C ILE A 13 -3.14 15.10 15.16
N ASP A 14 -4.07 15.55 16.01
CA ASP A 14 -4.83 14.67 16.89
C ASP A 14 -5.83 13.79 16.14
N ASN A 15 -6.17 14.16 14.90
CA ASN A 15 -7.07 13.43 14.02
C ASN A 15 -6.36 12.39 13.16
N LEU A 16 -5.03 12.25 13.29
CA LEU A 16 -4.31 11.20 12.60
C LEU A 16 -4.79 9.83 13.06
N TYR A 17 -5.16 8.99 12.10
CA TYR A 17 -5.55 7.60 12.33
C TYR A 17 -4.41 6.81 12.99
N HIS A 18 -3.20 6.94 12.43
CA HIS A 18 -1.96 6.38 12.99
C HIS A 18 -1.11 7.52 13.53
N LYS A 19 -0.87 7.54 14.85
CA LYS A 19 -0.17 8.64 15.53
C LYS A 19 1.34 8.46 15.59
N GLU A 20 1.83 7.24 15.43
CA GLU A 20 3.25 6.94 15.50
C GLU A 20 3.97 7.34 14.20
N PHE A 21 5.20 7.85 14.34
CA PHE A 21 6.07 8.21 13.22
C PHE A 21 7.09 7.09 12.95
N ASP A 22 6.60 5.87 12.76
CA ASP A 22 7.37 4.62 12.75
C ASP A 22 7.55 4.00 11.34
N ASN A 23 7.00 4.64 10.31
CA ASN A 23 6.91 4.13 8.93
C ASN A 23 6.03 2.88 8.77
N ASP A 24 5.12 2.64 9.72
CA ASP A 24 4.12 1.59 9.56
C ASP A 24 3.18 1.92 8.38
N LEU A 25 2.86 0.90 7.59
CA LEU A 25 2.00 1.02 6.41
C LEU A 25 0.54 1.34 6.79
N HIS A 26 0.12 1.07 8.03
CA HIS A 26 -1.17 1.49 8.59
C HIS A 26 -1.41 3.01 8.50
N ALA A 27 -0.33 3.82 8.50
CA ALA A 27 -0.44 5.27 8.33
C ALA A 27 -0.95 5.68 6.93
N ILE A 28 -0.81 4.81 5.93
CA ILE A 28 -1.16 5.10 4.53
C ILE A 28 -2.13 4.06 3.93
N MET A 29 -2.44 2.99 4.66
CA MET A 29 -3.26 1.84 4.24
C MET A 29 -2.88 1.32 2.84
N ARG A 30 -1.57 1.33 2.55
CA ARG A 30 -1.01 0.96 1.26
C ARG A 30 0.20 0.07 1.45
N LEU A 31 0.09 -1.17 1.01
CA LEU A 31 1.19 -2.12 0.98
C LEU A 31 2.25 -1.66 -0.02
N ILE A 32 3.48 -1.49 0.47
CA ILE A 32 4.66 -1.20 -0.34
C ILE A 32 5.78 -2.10 0.17
N ASP A 33 6.22 -3.06 -0.65
CA ASP A 33 7.37 -3.89 -0.30
C ASP A 33 8.67 -3.18 -0.71
N TRP A 34 9.42 -2.75 0.32
CA TRP A 34 10.76 -2.17 0.22
C TRP A 34 11.87 -3.18 0.53
N LYS A 35 11.54 -4.39 1.00
CA LYS A 35 12.51 -5.42 1.39
C LYS A 35 13.13 -6.09 0.16
N ARG A 36 12.37 -6.23 -0.92
CA ARG A 36 12.83 -6.84 -2.19
C ARG A 36 13.47 -5.83 -3.17
N GLY A 37 13.85 -4.64 -2.70
CA GLY A 37 14.57 -3.62 -3.47
C GLY A 37 13.83 -2.27 -3.56
N LYS A 38 13.95 -1.59 -4.72
CA LYS A 38 13.04 -0.47 -5.06
C LYS A 38 11.62 -1.01 -5.06
N PRO A 39 10.57 -0.18 -4.80
CA PRO A 39 9.23 -0.70 -4.50
C PRO A 39 8.88 -1.86 -5.41
N TYR A 40 8.75 -3.04 -4.81
CA TYR A 40 8.70 -4.31 -5.52
C TYR A 40 7.50 -4.31 -6.46
N THR A 41 7.66 -4.95 -7.63
CA THR A 41 6.55 -5.19 -8.54
C THR A 41 6.01 -6.59 -8.26
N PHE A 42 4.83 -6.65 -7.65
CA PHE A 42 4.15 -7.90 -7.32
C PHE A 42 3.76 -8.67 -8.58
N ARG A 43 3.79 -9.99 -8.47
CA ARG A 43 3.41 -10.97 -9.48
C ARG A 43 2.29 -11.85 -8.95
N TYR A 44 1.61 -12.55 -9.84
CA TYR A 44 0.47 -13.41 -9.47
C TYR A 44 0.85 -14.46 -8.42
N SER A 45 2.11 -14.92 -8.40
CA SER A 45 2.63 -15.83 -7.38
C SER A 45 2.57 -15.29 -5.94
N GLU A 46 2.46 -13.97 -5.75
CA GLU A 46 2.29 -13.34 -4.43
C GLU A 46 0.85 -12.89 -4.15
N PHE A 47 -0.13 -13.40 -4.91
CA PHE A 47 -1.51 -12.99 -4.74
C PHE A 47 -2.06 -13.29 -3.34
N ASP A 48 -1.73 -14.45 -2.77
CA ASP A 48 -2.18 -14.80 -1.42
C ASP A 48 -1.58 -13.86 -0.35
N GLU A 49 -0.31 -13.46 -0.49
CA GLU A 49 0.33 -12.44 0.38
C GLU A 49 -0.41 -11.09 0.31
N LEU A 50 -0.89 -10.70 -0.88
CA LEU A 50 -1.68 -9.49 -1.05
C LEU A 50 -3.06 -9.60 -0.40
N CYS A 51 -3.70 -10.77 -0.45
CA CYS A 51 -4.99 -11.01 0.19
C CYS A 51 -4.91 -11.09 1.71
N GLU A 52 -3.78 -11.55 2.26
CA GLU A 52 -3.55 -11.63 3.69
C GLU A 52 -3.13 -10.28 4.31
N SER A 53 -2.74 -9.31 3.48
CA SER A 53 -2.36 -7.98 3.93
C SER A 53 -3.56 -7.19 4.49
N GLU A 54 -3.37 -6.55 5.63
CA GLU A 54 -4.37 -5.66 6.26
C GLU A 54 -4.54 -4.32 5.51
N MET A 55 -3.70 -4.03 4.52
CA MET A 55 -3.75 -2.79 3.72
C MET A 55 -4.81 -2.86 2.63
N PHE A 56 -5.53 -1.75 2.40
CA PHE A 56 -6.58 -1.67 1.38
C PHE A 56 -6.07 -1.56 -0.07
N PHE A 57 -4.84 -1.07 -0.25
CA PHE A 57 -4.22 -0.92 -1.56
C PHE A 57 -2.80 -1.48 -1.55
N ALA A 58 -2.27 -1.83 -2.71
CA ALA A 58 -0.88 -2.25 -2.86
C ALA A 58 -0.19 -1.55 -4.03
N ARG A 59 1.15 -1.48 -3.98
CA ARG A 59 2.00 -1.13 -5.12
C ARG A 59 3.35 -1.87 -5.00
N LYS A 60 4.01 -2.21 -6.11
CA LYS A 60 3.69 -1.83 -7.49
C LYS A 60 3.11 -3.00 -8.28
N PHE A 61 2.37 -2.63 -9.33
CA PHE A 61 1.92 -3.53 -10.38
C PHE A 61 2.41 -2.99 -11.72
N ASP A 62 2.78 -3.88 -12.63
CA ASP A 62 3.24 -3.53 -13.97
C ASP A 62 2.83 -4.64 -14.93
N ALA A 63 1.96 -4.30 -15.89
CA ALA A 63 1.42 -5.28 -16.84
C ALA A 63 2.49 -5.89 -17.76
N SER A 64 3.65 -5.22 -17.92
CA SER A 64 4.77 -5.78 -18.68
C SER A 64 5.57 -6.83 -17.88
N VAL A 65 5.48 -6.78 -16.55
CA VAL A 65 6.13 -7.71 -15.63
C VAL A 65 5.23 -8.91 -15.38
N ASP A 66 3.95 -8.67 -15.11
CA ASP A 66 2.92 -9.67 -14.90
C ASP A 66 1.53 -9.00 -15.08
N SER A 67 0.80 -9.39 -16.12
CA SER A 67 -0.55 -8.87 -16.39
C SER A 67 -1.64 -9.72 -15.74
N GLU A 68 -1.34 -10.96 -15.35
CA GLU A 68 -2.30 -11.88 -14.73
C GLU A 68 -2.77 -11.35 -13.38
N ILE A 69 -1.84 -10.87 -12.56
CA ILE A 69 -2.17 -10.24 -11.28
C ILE A 69 -3.08 -9.01 -11.40
N ILE A 70 -2.99 -8.24 -12.48
CA ILE A 70 -3.83 -7.06 -12.69
C ILE A 70 -5.23 -7.48 -13.14
N ASN A 71 -5.32 -8.53 -13.96
CA ASN A 71 -6.59 -9.05 -14.44
C ASN A 71 -7.36 -9.79 -13.34
N PHE A 72 -6.68 -10.63 -12.55
CA PHE A 72 -7.30 -11.39 -11.47
C PHE A 72 -7.88 -10.51 -10.36
N ASN A 73 -7.21 -9.39 -10.05
CA ASN A 73 -7.72 -8.40 -9.10
C ASN A 73 -9.10 -7.83 -9.48
N LYS A 74 -9.50 -7.84 -10.76
CA LYS A 74 -10.83 -7.34 -11.15
C LYS A 74 -11.96 -8.26 -10.71
N GLU A 75 -11.73 -9.57 -10.69
CA GLU A 75 -12.79 -10.56 -10.45
C GLU A 75 -13.11 -10.70 -8.96
N LYS A 76 -12.09 -10.72 -8.09
CA LYS A 76 -12.28 -10.86 -6.63
C LYS A 76 -12.68 -9.57 -5.89
N VAL A 77 -12.39 -8.38 -6.42
CA VAL A 77 -12.71 -7.11 -5.75
C VAL A 77 -14.16 -6.67 -5.99
N LEU A 78 -14.87 -7.32 -6.93
CA LEU A 78 -16.25 -6.99 -7.31
C LEU A 78 -17.31 -7.93 -6.70
N GLU A 79 -16.92 -8.92 -5.90
CA GLU A 79 -17.83 -9.71 -5.04
C GLU A 79 -18.01 -9.04 -3.67
#